data_AF-A0A947SCB5-F1
#
_entry.id   AF-A0A947SCB5-F1
#
_cell.length_a   1.000
_cell.length_b   1.000
_cell.length_c   1.000
_cell.angle_alpha   90.00
_cell.angle_beta   90.00
_cell.angle_gamma   90.00
#
_symmetry.space_group_name_H-M   'P 1'
#
loop_
_entity.id
_entity.type
_entity.pdbx_description
1 polymer ?
#
loop_
_entity_poly.entity_id
_entity_poly.type
_entity_poly.pdbx_seq_one_letter_code
_entity_poly.pdbx_strand_id
1 'polypeptide(L)'
;MTRPKEAIRYLWENDFFRQHRKTKEVEEKTFDEYGCTCSNWSQMLKDSKDLIRPTKKGWIQKRQPPSSGKDVVFISGKKPWTDRNKEFSSLLNSFEGEIIIVDNYFGSGTLQILAQFPKGRKIKFLTGQFGSDENKDRLKRELSDFKKEFKNIEFRIYAKNYELHDRFVLSDNYLIWIGHGLKDVGNKESFLIALPKNKITEVQRQLNSQFDGKWKRAQNLK
;
A
#
# COMPACT_ATOMS: atom_id res chain seq x y z
N MET A 1 20.42 -12.19 27.37
CA MET A 1 20.55 -12.22 25.90
C MET A 1 19.82 -13.46 25.41
N THR A 2 18.87 -13.34 24.48
CA THR A 2 18.21 -14.50 23.87
C THR A 2 19.24 -15.26 23.04
N ARG A 3 19.30 -16.60 23.18
CA ARG A 3 20.25 -17.41 22.40
C ARG A 3 19.89 -17.30 20.91
N PRO A 4 20.85 -17.38 19.97
CA PRO A 4 20.56 -17.18 18.55
C PRO A 4 19.44 -18.07 18.00
N LYS A 5 19.39 -19.34 18.42
CA LYS A 5 18.30 -20.26 18.06
C LYS A 5 16.93 -19.85 18.62
N GLU A 6 16.90 -19.30 19.84
CA GLU A 6 15.66 -18.77 20.42
C GLU A 6 15.19 -17.52 19.69
N ALA A 7 16.12 -16.69 19.20
CA ALA A 7 15.78 -15.54 18.36
C ALA A 7 15.22 -15.97 17.01
N ILE A 8 15.82 -16.97 16.35
CA ILE A 8 15.31 -17.54 15.09
C ILE A 8 13.92 -18.16 15.31
N ARG A 9 13.74 -18.97 16.35
CA ARG A 9 12.43 -19.55 16.70
C ARG A 9 11.38 -18.48 16.95
N TYR A 10 11.71 -17.48 17.76
CA TYR A 10 10.80 -16.38 18.05
C TYR A 10 10.39 -15.64 16.76
N LEU A 11 11.34 -15.34 15.87
CA LEU A 11 11.05 -14.66 14.60
C LEU A 11 10.20 -15.52 13.67
N TRP A 12 10.45 -16.84 13.63
CA TRP A 12 9.65 -17.79 12.88
C TRP A 12 8.21 -17.90 13.43
N GLU A 13 8.04 -17.98 14.75
CA GLU A 13 6.72 -17.97 15.42
C GLU A 13 5.93 -16.66 15.18
N ASN A 14 6.63 -15.59 14.79
CA ASN A 14 6.05 -14.29 14.44
C ASN A 14 6.07 -14.04 12.92
N ASP A 15 6.03 -15.10 12.11
CA ASP A 15 5.87 -15.06 10.65
C ASP A 15 6.96 -14.30 9.89
N PHE A 16 8.18 -14.19 10.43
CA PHE A 16 9.29 -13.51 9.74
C PHE A 16 9.87 -14.34 8.57
N PHE A 17 9.72 -15.67 8.64
CA PHE A 17 10.31 -16.63 7.71
C PHE A 17 9.23 -17.47 7.00
N ARG A 18 8.22 -16.81 6.41
CA ARG A 18 7.02 -17.47 5.87
C ARG A 18 7.30 -18.51 4.79
N GLN A 19 8.45 -18.43 4.14
CA GLN A 19 8.90 -19.39 3.13
C GLN A 19 9.41 -20.71 3.72
N HIS A 20 9.69 -20.73 5.03
CA HIS A 20 10.24 -21.88 5.75
C HIS A 20 9.16 -22.53 6.61
N ARG A 21 8.90 -23.82 6.39
CA ARG A 21 7.86 -24.57 7.10
C ARG A 21 8.26 -24.92 8.52
N LYS A 22 9.55 -24.87 8.83
CA LYS A 22 10.13 -25.22 10.13
C LYS A 22 11.28 -24.28 10.45
N THR A 23 11.49 -24.01 11.74
CA THR A 23 12.65 -23.24 12.24
C THR A 23 13.99 -23.82 11.79
N LYS A 24 14.09 -25.15 11.67
CA LYS A 24 15.31 -25.84 11.24
C LYS A 24 15.71 -25.48 9.80
N GLU A 25 14.74 -25.27 8.91
CA GLU A 25 15.02 -24.86 7.51
C GLU A 25 15.63 -23.45 7.47
N VAL A 26 15.16 -22.56 8.37
CA VAL A 26 15.74 -21.24 8.55
C VAL A 26 17.17 -21.37 9.06
N GLU A 27 17.41 -22.16 10.11
CA GLU A 27 18.75 -22.39 10.67
C GLU A 27 19.74 -22.86 9.60
N GLU A 28 19.33 -23.81 8.76
CA GLU A 28 20.18 -24.41 7.70
C GLU A 28 20.45 -23.44 6.54
N LYS A 29 19.52 -22.55 6.22
CA LYS A 29 19.62 -21.63 5.07
C LYS A 29 19.98 -20.20 5.45
N THR A 30 20.25 -19.93 6.73
CA THR A 30 20.59 -18.59 7.23
C THR A 30 21.75 -17.96 6.46
N PHE A 31 22.77 -18.73 6.12
CA PHE A 31 23.94 -18.20 5.41
C PHE A 31 23.64 -17.88 3.94
N ASP A 32 22.99 -18.82 3.24
CA ASP A 32 22.72 -18.69 1.81
C ASP A 32 21.68 -17.61 1.50
N GLU A 33 20.65 -17.48 2.35
CA GLU A 33 19.55 -16.53 2.12
C GLU A 33 19.81 -15.15 2.76
N TYR A 34 20.57 -15.10 3.86
CA TYR A 34 20.70 -13.89 4.68
C TYR A 34 22.16 -13.48 4.95
N GLY A 35 23.15 -14.18 4.37
CA GLY A 35 24.56 -13.84 4.47
C GLY A 35 25.13 -13.95 5.90
N CYS A 36 24.48 -14.70 6.79
CA CYS A 36 24.84 -14.77 8.20
C CYS A 36 24.70 -16.19 8.76
N THR A 37 25.45 -16.50 9.81
CA THR A 37 25.42 -17.81 10.46
C THR A 37 24.48 -17.77 11.66
N CYS A 38 23.99 -18.95 12.07
CA CYS A 38 23.26 -19.07 13.34
C CYS A 38 24.05 -18.50 14.54
N SER A 39 25.39 -18.51 14.51
CA SER A 39 26.24 -17.98 15.57
C SER A 39 26.33 -16.46 15.60
N ASN A 40 26.18 -15.76 14.48
CA ASN A 40 26.27 -14.29 14.40
C ASN A 40 24.92 -13.58 14.24
N TRP A 41 23.82 -14.36 14.11
CA TRP A 41 22.45 -13.86 13.94
C TRP A 41 22.04 -12.79 14.97
N SER A 42 22.31 -13.06 16.26
CA SER A 42 21.97 -12.11 17.33
C SER A 42 22.71 -10.78 17.24
N GLN A 43 23.91 -10.76 16.63
CA GLN A 43 24.66 -9.54 16.40
C GLN A 43 24.10 -8.76 15.21
N MET A 44 23.82 -9.45 14.10
CA MET A 44 23.17 -8.86 12.93
C MET A 44 21.82 -8.19 13.29
N LEU A 45 21.01 -8.84 14.12
CA LEU A 45 19.74 -8.27 14.58
C LEU A 45 19.91 -6.99 15.42
N LYS A 46 21.00 -6.86 16.19
CA LYS A 46 21.32 -5.63 16.93
C LYS A 46 21.72 -4.49 15.98
N ASP A 47 22.43 -4.84 14.92
CA ASP A 47 22.90 -3.87 13.92
C ASP A 47 21.76 -3.43 13.00
N SER A 48 20.70 -4.25 12.84
CA SER A 48 19.46 -3.92 12.13
C SER A 48 18.50 -3.02 12.94
N LYS A 49 18.98 -1.85 13.33
CA LYS A 49 18.25 -0.86 14.15
C LYS A 49 16.90 -0.43 13.55
N ASP A 50 16.73 -0.57 12.25
CA ASP A 50 15.53 -0.11 11.52
C ASP A 50 14.43 -1.17 11.42
N LEU A 51 14.75 -2.46 11.57
CA LEU A 51 13.78 -3.54 11.38
C LEU A 51 13.22 -4.06 12.71
N ILE A 52 14.00 -4.04 13.79
CA ILE A 52 13.64 -4.72 15.05
C ILE A 52 14.04 -3.86 16.28
N ARG A 53 13.27 -3.95 17.37
CA ARG A 53 13.61 -3.41 18.70
C ARG A 53 13.77 -4.54 19.73
N PRO A 54 14.80 -4.53 20.58
CA PRO A 54 14.90 -5.46 21.69
C PRO A 54 13.92 -5.12 22.82
N THR A 55 13.37 -6.14 23.50
CA THR A 55 12.53 -6.01 24.70
C THR A 55 12.82 -7.11 25.73
N LYS A 56 12.25 -7.00 26.93
CA LYS A 56 12.39 -8.02 28.00
C LYS A 56 11.82 -9.39 27.61
N LYS A 57 10.88 -9.45 26.65
CA LYS A 57 10.23 -10.69 26.18
C LYS A 57 10.79 -11.23 24.86
N GLY A 58 11.83 -10.59 24.31
CA GLY A 58 12.37 -10.94 22.99
C GLY A 58 12.46 -9.73 22.06
N TRP A 59 12.40 -9.96 20.77
CA TRP A 59 12.58 -8.95 19.74
C TRP A 59 11.22 -8.53 19.16
N ILE A 60 10.94 -7.24 18.98
CA ILE A 60 9.68 -6.80 18.36
C ILE A 60 10.02 -6.11 17.05
N GLN A 61 9.34 -6.50 15.96
CA GLN A 61 9.49 -5.87 14.66
C GLN A 61 9.02 -4.40 14.72
N LYS A 62 9.87 -3.45 14.33
CA LYS A 62 9.55 -2.01 14.32
C LYS A 62 8.68 -1.61 13.13
N ARG A 63 8.91 -2.25 11.98
CA ARG A 63 8.15 -2.06 10.75
C ARG A 63 7.58 -3.40 10.32
N GLN A 64 6.27 -3.58 10.46
CA GLN A 64 5.63 -4.69 9.80
C GLN A 64 5.66 -4.40 8.29
N PRO A 65 6.24 -5.29 7.45
CA PRO A 65 5.95 -5.21 6.02
C PRO A 65 4.43 -5.25 5.83
N PRO A 66 3.88 -4.66 4.76
CA PRO A 66 2.49 -4.83 4.39
C PRO A 66 2.14 -6.30 4.57
N SER A 67 1.05 -6.56 5.27
CA SER A 67 0.68 -7.84 5.88
C SER A 67 0.66 -9.05 4.92
N SER A 68 0.80 -8.81 3.61
CA SER A 68 0.93 -9.81 2.56
C SER A 68 2.36 -10.27 2.25
N GLY A 69 3.42 -9.50 2.51
CA GLY A 69 4.78 -9.81 1.99
C GLY A 69 4.83 -9.95 0.45
N LYS A 70 3.77 -9.53 -0.24
CA LYS A 70 3.63 -9.65 -1.69
C LYS A 70 3.84 -8.26 -2.29
N ASP A 71 4.96 -8.11 -3.00
CA ASP A 71 5.22 -6.96 -3.87
C ASP A 71 4.18 -6.89 -5.01
N VAL A 72 3.45 -7.98 -5.28
CA VAL A 72 2.39 -8.06 -6.29
C VAL A 72 1.15 -8.75 -5.74
N VAL A 73 0.01 -8.06 -5.78
CA VAL A 73 -1.31 -8.61 -5.47
C VAL A 73 -2.08 -8.79 -6.77
N PHE A 74 -2.58 -10.00 -7.00
CA PHE A 74 -3.44 -10.31 -8.13
C PHE A 74 -4.91 -10.23 -7.71
N ILE A 75 -5.67 -9.41 -8.42
CA ILE A 75 -7.11 -9.26 -8.29
C ILE A 75 -7.75 -10.04 -9.42
N SER A 76 -8.56 -11.04 -9.08
CA SER A 76 -9.14 -11.95 -10.08
C SER A 76 -10.28 -11.32 -10.88
N GLY A 77 -11.01 -10.37 -10.31
CA GLY A 77 -12.25 -9.86 -10.88
C GLY A 77 -13.45 -10.82 -10.74
N LYS A 78 -13.22 -12.05 -10.25
CA LYS A 78 -14.24 -13.11 -10.15
C LYS A 78 -14.88 -13.19 -8.77
N LYS A 79 -14.25 -12.57 -7.76
CA LYS A 79 -14.73 -12.56 -6.36
C LYS A 79 -14.76 -11.13 -5.82
N PRO A 80 -15.68 -10.28 -6.29
CA PRO A 80 -15.59 -8.84 -6.08
C PRO A 80 -15.52 -8.41 -4.61
N TRP A 81 -16.25 -9.09 -3.73
CA TRP A 81 -16.22 -8.80 -2.30
C TRP A 81 -14.86 -9.12 -1.67
N THR A 82 -14.31 -10.30 -1.96
CA THR A 82 -13.02 -10.74 -1.41
C THR A 82 -11.88 -9.89 -1.95
N ASP A 83 -11.88 -9.65 -3.26
CA ASP A 83 -10.85 -8.90 -3.96
C ASP A 83 -10.75 -7.45 -3.44
N ARG A 84 -11.90 -6.80 -3.19
CA ARG A 84 -11.94 -5.46 -2.59
C ARG A 84 -11.56 -5.46 -1.11
N ASN A 85 -12.19 -6.32 -0.31
CA ASN A 85 -12.17 -6.16 1.15
C ASN A 85 -11.06 -6.93 1.87
N LYS A 86 -10.42 -7.93 1.25
CA LYS A 86 -9.33 -8.69 1.88
C LYS A 86 -7.97 -8.32 1.29
N GLU A 87 -7.85 -8.42 -0.02
CA GLU A 87 -6.56 -8.24 -0.70
C GLU A 87 -6.14 -6.76 -0.71
N PHE A 88 -7.02 -5.87 -1.18
CA PHE A 88 -6.72 -4.44 -1.28
C PHE A 88 -6.59 -3.76 0.10
N SER A 89 -7.52 -4.03 1.02
CA SER A 89 -7.55 -3.39 2.35
C SER A 89 -6.29 -3.66 3.20
N SER A 90 -5.73 -4.88 3.10
CA SER A 90 -4.52 -5.27 3.82
C SER A 90 -3.33 -4.38 3.46
N LEU A 91 -3.27 -3.97 2.19
CA LEU A 91 -2.25 -3.12 1.61
C LEU A 91 -2.44 -1.65 2.04
N LEU A 92 -3.69 -1.18 2.07
CA LEU A 92 -4.02 0.20 2.45
C LEU A 92 -3.59 0.55 3.88
N ASN A 93 -3.64 -0.42 4.79
CA ASN A 93 -3.24 -0.23 6.19
C ASN A 93 -1.73 -0.03 6.36
N SER A 94 -0.92 -0.39 5.37
CA SER A 94 0.54 -0.25 5.43
C SER A 94 1.05 1.14 5.07
N PHE A 95 0.19 2.01 4.50
CA PHE A 95 0.61 3.33 4.05
C PHE A 95 0.94 4.28 5.21
N GLU A 96 2.04 5.02 5.07
CA GLU A 96 2.51 6.06 6.00
C GLU A 96 2.38 7.46 5.37
N GLY A 97 2.30 8.50 6.20
CA GLY A 97 2.28 9.89 5.72
C GLY A 97 1.00 10.33 5.02
N GLU A 98 1.11 11.39 4.21
CA GLU A 98 0.07 11.83 3.28
C GLU A 98 0.01 10.89 2.06
N ILE A 99 -1.20 10.64 1.58
CA ILE A 99 -1.44 9.73 0.46
C ILE A 99 -1.86 10.52 -0.77
N ILE A 100 -1.16 10.29 -1.87
CA ILE A 100 -1.47 10.83 -3.18
C ILE A 100 -2.08 9.71 -4.01
N ILE A 101 -3.22 9.97 -4.64
CA ILE A 101 -3.89 9.02 -5.52
C ILE A 101 -4.10 9.68 -6.87
N VAL A 102 -3.61 9.04 -7.92
CA VAL A 102 -3.88 9.43 -9.31
C VAL A 102 -4.65 8.29 -9.95
N ASP A 103 -5.88 8.58 -10.38
CA ASP A 103 -6.68 7.65 -11.16
C ASP A 103 -7.59 8.44 -12.10
N ASN A 104 -7.41 8.25 -13.41
CA ASN A 104 -8.16 8.98 -14.41
C ASN A 104 -9.66 8.70 -14.39
N TYR A 105 -10.13 7.62 -13.74
CA TYR A 105 -11.53 7.18 -13.78
C TYR A 105 -12.15 7.13 -12.39
N PHE A 106 -12.85 8.20 -12.01
CA PHE A 106 -13.59 8.27 -10.76
C PHE A 106 -15.02 7.72 -10.89
N GLY A 107 -15.43 6.85 -9.97
CA GLY A 107 -16.80 6.30 -9.88
C GLY A 107 -17.19 5.89 -8.46
N SER A 108 -18.40 5.35 -8.26
CA SER A 108 -18.90 4.96 -6.93
C SER A 108 -17.98 3.92 -6.24
N GLY A 109 -17.38 3.02 -7.01
CA GLY A 109 -16.40 2.06 -6.49
C GLY A 109 -15.16 2.72 -5.90
N THR A 110 -14.74 3.88 -6.42
CA THR A 110 -13.62 4.67 -5.86
C THR A 110 -13.93 5.08 -4.43
N LEU A 111 -15.15 5.55 -4.15
CA LEU A 111 -15.58 5.92 -2.80
C LEU A 111 -15.52 4.74 -1.82
N GLN A 112 -15.95 3.55 -2.28
CA GLN A 112 -15.89 2.32 -1.47
C GLN A 112 -14.46 1.93 -1.11
N ILE A 113 -13.51 2.14 -2.02
CA ILE A 113 -12.09 1.89 -1.75
C ILE A 113 -11.53 2.95 -0.80
N LEU A 114 -11.84 4.23 -1.03
CA LEU A 114 -11.35 5.32 -0.18
C LEU A 114 -11.84 5.21 1.27
N ALA A 115 -13.05 4.69 1.49
CA ALA A 115 -13.60 4.42 2.81
C ALA A 115 -12.77 3.41 3.63
N GLN A 116 -11.94 2.58 2.97
CA GLN A 116 -11.13 1.55 3.63
C GLN A 116 -9.79 2.07 4.12
N PHE A 117 -9.36 3.27 3.73
CA PHE A 117 -8.14 3.86 4.29
C PHE A 117 -8.33 4.16 5.79
N PRO A 118 -7.27 4.03 6.60
CA PRO A 118 -7.33 4.41 8.01
C PRO A 118 -7.89 5.82 8.21
N LYS A 119 -8.86 5.96 9.14
CA LYS A 119 -9.52 7.24 9.41
C LYS A 119 -8.50 8.33 9.76
N GLY A 120 -8.74 9.55 9.27
CA GLY A 120 -7.90 10.72 9.54
C GLY A 120 -6.65 10.85 8.67
N ARG A 121 -6.35 9.86 7.83
CA ARG A 121 -5.24 9.91 6.89
C ARG A 121 -5.45 11.00 5.85
N LYS A 122 -4.51 11.95 5.67
CA LYS A 122 -4.63 12.96 4.61
C LYS A 122 -4.50 12.29 3.25
N ILE A 123 -5.49 12.48 2.38
CA ILE A 123 -5.49 11.93 1.03
C ILE A 123 -5.75 13.05 0.03
N LYS A 124 -4.95 13.11 -1.03
CA LYS A 124 -5.18 13.95 -2.20
C LYS A 124 -5.49 13.07 -3.40
N PHE A 125 -6.72 13.14 -3.89
CA PHE A 125 -7.20 12.34 -5.01
C PHE A 125 -7.32 13.19 -6.27
N LEU A 126 -6.58 12.83 -7.31
CA LEU A 126 -6.61 13.48 -8.61
C LEU A 126 -7.20 12.56 -9.66
N THR A 127 -8.22 13.06 -10.37
CA THR A 127 -8.85 12.37 -11.49
C THR A 127 -8.93 13.23 -12.73
N GLY A 128 -9.17 12.64 -13.90
CA GLY A 128 -9.47 13.39 -15.12
C GLY A 128 -10.89 13.14 -15.64
N GLN A 129 -11.58 12.10 -15.16
CA GLN A 129 -12.93 11.74 -15.60
C GLN A 129 -13.80 11.40 -14.41
N PHE A 130 -15.04 11.91 -14.43
CA PHE A 130 -16.02 11.73 -13.37
C PHE A 130 -17.26 11.00 -13.89
N GLY A 131 -17.48 9.77 -13.42
CA GLY A 131 -18.66 8.97 -13.75
C GLY A 131 -18.82 8.71 -15.24
N SER A 132 -17.76 8.25 -15.93
CA SER A 132 -17.76 7.99 -17.38
C SER A 132 -18.87 7.04 -17.83
N ASP A 133 -19.23 6.08 -16.95
CA ASP A 133 -20.18 4.99 -17.25
C ASP A 133 -21.29 4.89 -16.18
N GLU A 134 -21.50 5.95 -15.40
CA GLU A 134 -22.40 5.95 -14.23
C GLU A 134 -23.34 7.14 -14.25
N ASN A 135 -24.44 7.06 -13.49
CA ASN A 135 -25.33 8.20 -13.31
C ASN A 135 -24.61 9.30 -12.51
N LYS A 136 -24.20 10.38 -13.21
CA LYS A 136 -23.41 11.47 -12.63
C LYS A 136 -24.12 12.21 -11.50
N ASP A 137 -25.44 12.36 -11.55
CA ASP A 137 -26.18 13.06 -10.49
C ASP A 137 -26.25 12.23 -9.22
N ARG A 138 -26.42 10.91 -9.36
CA ARG A 138 -26.27 9.98 -8.24
C ARG A 138 -24.86 10.03 -7.67
N LEU A 139 -23.83 9.94 -8.51
CA LEU A 139 -22.43 9.96 -8.06
C LEU A 139 -22.06 11.28 -7.38
N LYS A 140 -22.58 12.43 -7.84
CA LYS A 140 -22.42 13.73 -7.17
C LYS A 140 -23.02 13.72 -5.76
N ARG A 141 -24.22 13.15 -5.59
CA ARG A 141 -24.85 13.02 -4.26
C ARG A 141 -24.00 12.13 -3.35
N GLU A 142 -23.59 10.97 -3.84
CA GLU A 142 -22.72 10.04 -3.10
C GLU A 142 -21.38 10.70 -2.71
N LEU A 143 -20.75 11.45 -3.62
CA LEU A 143 -19.52 12.20 -3.34
C LEU A 143 -19.75 13.30 -2.29
N SER A 144 -20.87 14.02 -2.39
CA SER A 144 -21.24 15.06 -1.43
C SER A 144 -21.41 14.47 -0.02
N ASP A 145 -22.11 13.36 0.11
CA ASP A 145 -22.31 12.69 1.40
C ASP A 145 -21.01 12.10 1.93
N PHE A 146 -20.20 11.47 1.06
CA PHE A 146 -18.88 10.99 1.43
C PHE A 146 -17.97 12.10 1.97
N LYS A 147 -17.94 13.27 1.32
CA LYS A 147 -17.17 14.44 1.80
C LYS A 147 -17.68 15.00 3.14
N LYS A 148 -18.89 14.68 3.59
CA LYS A 148 -19.36 15.03 4.94
C LYS A 148 -18.66 14.19 6.00
N GLU A 149 -18.40 12.92 5.70
CA GLU A 149 -17.77 11.97 6.64
C GLU A 149 -16.24 11.95 6.55
N PHE A 150 -15.68 12.09 5.35
CA PHE A 150 -14.25 11.95 5.07
C PHE A 150 -13.58 13.29 4.76
N LYS A 151 -13.53 14.18 5.77
CA LYS A 151 -12.95 15.54 5.66
C LYS A 151 -11.45 15.58 5.37
N ASN A 152 -10.78 14.47 5.60
CA ASN A 152 -9.35 14.26 5.37
C ASN A 152 -8.99 13.99 3.90
N ILE A 153 -9.98 13.92 3.00
CA ILE A 153 -9.77 13.60 1.58
C ILE A 153 -10.13 14.81 0.72
N GLU A 154 -9.13 15.34 0.00
CA GLU A 154 -9.31 16.39 -1.00
C GLU A 154 -9.43 15.75 -2.40
N PHE A 155 -10.42 16.17 -3.16
CA PHE A 155 -10.67 15.67 -4.51
C PHE A 155 -10.49 16.79 -5.53
N ARG A 156 -9.66 16.53 -6.54
CA ARG A 156 -9.50 17.43 -7.68
C ARG A 156 -9.69 16.71 -9.01
N ILE A 157 -10.19 17.47 -9.98
CA ILE A 157 -10.32 17.05 -11.37
C ILE A 157 -9.39 17.87 -12.26
N TYR A 158 -8.61 17.17 -13.08
CA TYR A 158 -7.65 17.74 -14.02
C TYR A 158 -8.21 17.66 -15.44
N ALA A 159 -8.43 18.81 -16.06
CA ALA A 159 -9.11 18.90 -17.36
C ALA A 159 -8.35 18.18 -18.49
N LYS A 160 -7.02 18.14 -18.43
CA LYS A 160 -6.19 17.42 -19.41
C LYS A 160 -6.07 15.94 -19.02
N ASN A 161 -7.21 15.25 -19.03
CA ASN A 161 -7.33 13.85 -18.66
C ASN A 161 -6.45 12.90 -19.50
N TYR A 162 -6.12 13.28 -20.73
CA TYR A 162 -5.19 12.57 -21.61
C TYR A 162 -3.74 12.58 -21.09
N GLU A 163 -3.38 13.43 -20.12
CA GLU A 163 -2.07 13.39 -19.45
C GLU A 163 -2.07 12.50 -18.19
N LEU A 164 -3.20 11.85 -17.88
CA LEU A 164 -3.37 10.92 -16.76
C LEU A 164 -3.56 9.49 -17.28
N HIS A 165 -2.47 8.86 -17.71
CA HIS A 165 -2.49 7.47 -18.19
C HIS A 165 -2.31 6.46 -17.08
N ASP A 166 -1.38 6.74 -16.17
CA ASP A 166 -1.03 5.85 -15.07
C ASP A 166 -1.99 6.00 -13.90
N ARG A 167 -2.12 4.91 -13.14
CA ARG A 167 -2.94 4.84 -11.95
C ARG A 167 -2.09 4.36 -10.81
N PHE A 168 -1.97 5.18 -9.77
CA PHE A 168 -1.14 4.83 -8.64
C PHE A 168 -1.63 5.45 -7.34
N VAL A 169 -1.22 4.79 -6.26
CA VAL A 169 -1.31 5.31 -4.89
C VAL A 169 0.11 5.48 -4.38
N LEU A 170 0.46 6.69 -3.98
CA LEU A 170 1.77 7.06 -3.48
C LEU A 170 1.66 7.53 -2.03
N SER A 171 2.63 7.15 -1.21
CA SER A 171 2.72 7.47 0.21
C SER A 171 4.18 7.68 0.62
N ASP A 172 4.44 7.91 1.90
CA ASP A 172 5.79 8.11 2.39
C ASP A 172 6.66 6.84 2.36
N ASN A 173 6.06 5.65 2.30
CA ASN A 173 6.78 4.37 2.38
C ASN A 173 6.54 3.44 1.17
N TYR A 174 5.46 3.62 0.43
CA TYR A 174 5.11 2.79 -0.73
C TYR A 174 4.57 3.59 -1.92
N LEU A 175 4.86 3.09 -3.12
CA LEU A 175 4.11 3.35 -4.35
C LEU A 175 3.38 2.08 -4.73
N ILE A 176 2.14 2.21 -5.19
CA ILE A 176 1.34 1.10 -5.67
C ILE A 176 0.85 1.43 -7.05
N TRP A 177 1.28 0.65 -8.04
CA TRP A 177 0.76 0.72 -9.39
C TRP A 177 -0.50 -0.13 -9.51
N ILE A 178 -1.51 0.38 -10.21
CA ILE A 178 -2.81 -0.28 -10.33
C ILE A 178 -3.11 -0.49 -11.82
N GLY A 179 -3.36 -1.73 -12.22
CA GLY A 179 -3.67 -2.05 -13.63
C GLY A 179 -4.99 -1.46 -14.14
N HIS A 180 -5.95 -1.17 -13.24
CA HIS A 180 -7.28 -0.66 -13.57
C HIS A 180 -7.73 0.49 -12.65
N GLY A 181 -8.83 1.13 -13.00
CA GLY A 181 -9.43 2.17 -12.15
C GLY A 181 -9.83 1.60 -10.80
N LEU A 182 -9.65 2.37 -9.73
CA LEU A 182 -10.10 2.05 -8.38
C LEU A 182 -11.59 1.74 -8.32
N LYS A 183 -12.39 2.37 -9.20
CA LYS A 183 -13.82 2.07 -9.33
C LYS A 183 -14.12 0.62 -9.74
N ASP A 184 -13.17 -0.03 -10.42
CA ASP A 184 -13.32 -1.37 -10.99
C ASP A 184 -12.62 -2.47 -10.17
N VAL A 185 -11.95 -2.13 -9.05
CA VAL A 185 -11.25 -3.12 -8.22
C VAL A 185 -12.21 -4.22 -7.77
N GLY A 186 -11.82 -5.47 -8.03
CA GLY A 186 -12.61 -6.68 -7.75
C GLY A 186 -13.66 -7.03 -8.80
N ASN A 187 -13.99 -6.12 -9.72
CA ASN A 187 -14.87 -6.43 -10.87
C ASN A 187 -14.08 -6.71 -12.15
N LYS A 188 -12.82 -6.26 -12.21
CA LYS A 188 -11.89 -6.53 -13.31
C LYS A 188 -10.61 -7.19 -12.80
N GLU A 189 -10.09 -8.10 -13.61
CA GLU A 189 -8.79 -8.69 -13.36
C GLU A 189 -7.71 -7.61 -13.36
N SER A 190 -6.87 -7.52 -12.32
CA SER A 190 -5.84 -6.49 -12.26
C SER A 190 -4.68 -6.89 -11.36
N PHE A 191 -3.56 -6.20 -11.52
CA PHE A 191 -2.42 -6.28 -10.62
C PHE A 191 -2.31 -5.01 -9.79
N LEU A 192 -1.97 -5.18 -8.52
CA LEU A 192 -1.46 -4.13 -7.65
C LEU A 192 0.01 -4.43 -7.42
N ILE A 193 0.88 -3.55 -7.88
CA ILE A 193 2.33 -3.72 -7.73
C ILE A 193 2.80 -2.74 -6.67
N ALA A 194 3.13 -3.25 -5.49
CA ALA A 194 3.61 -2.49 -4.35
C ALA A 194 5.13 -2.41 -4.35
N LEU A 195 5.65 -1.19 -4.41
CA LEU A 195 7.08 -0.90 -4.46
C LEU A 195 7.48 -0.08 -3.22
N PRO A 196 8.37 -0.59 -2.36
CA PRO A 196 8.82 0.15 -1.19
C PRO A 196 9.73 1.31 -1.60
N LYS A 197 9.63 2.43 -0.88
CA LYS A 197 10.33 3.69 -1.19
C LYS A 197 11.84 3.55 -1.43
N ASN A 198 12.51 2.66 -0.70
CA ASN A 198 13.94 2.43 -0.84
C ASN A 198 14.35 1.90 -2.22
N LYS A 199 13.43 1.32 -2.99
CA LYS A 199 13.66 0.86 -4.37
C LYS A 199 13.27 1.88 -5.44
N ILE A 200 12.58 2.95 -5.08
CA ILE A 200 11.91 3.87 -6.04
C ILE A 200 12.08 5.35 -5.69
N THR A 201 13.10 5.71 -4.91
CA THR A 201 13.25 7.09 -4.39
C THR A 201 13.23 8.14 -5.51
N GLU A 202 13.91 7.88 -6.62
CA GLU A 202 13.92 8.80 -7.77
C GLU A 202 12.56 8.87 -8.47
N VAL A 203 11.93 7.72 -8.71
CA VAL A 203 10.59 7.65 -9.31
C VAL A 203 9.57 8.40 -8.46
N GLN A 204 9.59 8.21 -7.15
CA GLN A 204 8.71 8.92 -6.21
C GLN A 204 8.92 10.44 -6.27
N ARG A 205 10.17 10.91 -6.36
CA ARG A 205 10.48 12.34 -6.51
C ARG A 205 9.87 12.91 -7.79
N GLN A 206 10.00 12.20 -8.91
CA GLN A 206 9.45 12.63 -10.19
C GLN A 206 7.91 12.62 -10.19
N LEU A 207 7.30 11.56 -9.64
CA LEU A 207 5.85 11.45 -9.52
C LEU A 207 5.28 12.56 -8.64
N ASN A 208 5.92 12.89 -7.52
CA ASN A 208 5.52 14.01 -6.67
C ASN A 208 5.58 15.35 -7.42
N SER A 209 6.68 15.63 -8.11
CA SER A 209 6.83 16.86 -8.91
C SER A 209 5.75 16.97 -9.99
N GLN A 210 5.50 15.90 -10.74
CA GLN A 210 4.47 15.87 -11.76
C GLN A 210 3.07 16.03 -11.15
N PHE A 211 2.80 15.35 -10.04
CA PHE A 211 1.55 15.46 -9.31
C PHE A 211 1.31 16.89 -8.85
N ASP A 212 2.27 17.52 -8.19
CA ASP A 212 2.14 18.90 -7.68
C ASP A 212 1.83 19.89 -8.81
N GLY A 213 2.50 19.72 -9.96
CA GLY A 213 2.21 20.52 -11.14
C GLY A 213 0.77 20.36 -11.63
N LYS A 214 0.28 19.12 -11.74
CA LYS A 214 -1.09 18.83 -12.16
C LYS A 214 -2.12 19.26 -11.11
N TRP A 215 -1.82 19.05 -9.82
CA TRP A 215 -2.66 19.38 -8.67
C TRP A 215 -2.96 20.88 -8.59
N LYS A 216 -1.94 21.72 -8.78
CA LYS A 216 -2.09 23.19 -8.81
C LYS A 216 -3.01 23.68 -9.92
N ARG A 217 -3.03 22.99 -11.07
CA ARG A 217 -3.88 23.31 -12.23
C ARG A 217 -5.25 22.64 -12.19
N ALA A 218 -5.44 21.67 -11.29
CA ALA A 218 -6.69 20.94 -11.15
C ALA A 218 -7.71 21.74 -10.35
N GLN A 219 -8.98 21.53 -10.66
CA GLN A 219 -10.10 22.18 -9.98
C GLN A 219 -10.64 21.27 -8.88
N ASN A 220 -11.26 21.85 -7.86
CA ASN A 220 -11.99 21.05 -6.87
C ASN A 220 -13.08 20.25 -7.58
N LEU A 221 -13.06 18.93 -7.41
CA LEU A 221 -14.13 18.08 -7.89
C LEU A 221 -15.36 18.39 -7.03
N LYS A 222 -16.45 18.86 -7.63
CA LYS A 222 -17.68 19.21 -6.91
C LYS A 222 -18.64 18.04 -6.89
#